data_AF-A0A0B8NI15-F1
#
_entry.id   AF-A0A0B8NI15-F1
#
_cell.length_a   1.000
_cell.length_b   1.000
_cell.length_c   1.000
_cell.angle_alpha   90.00
_cell.angle_beta   90.00
_cell.angle_gamma   90.00
#
_symmetry.space_group_name_H-M   'P 1'
#
loop_
_entity.id
_entity.type
_entity.pdbx_description
1 polymer ?
#
loop_
_entity_poly.entity_id
_entity_poly.type
_entity_poly.pdbx_seq_one_letter_code
_entity_poly.pdbx_strand_id
1 'polypeptide(L)'
;MEKTTILTANSYGAQFNIPGFVRIDEMRQTDEYGNAEFYVVFDDTKLGQVAQVTVSNSADVPPPAGQTPPPIVLGKVHTLGGWAYICYYASPAPTNWHNEKTMVVTGRAYNLEFYVPGFVAIDKIRQVDDRGTVQLYVRYNTTNVTQIHRISVTTIGPDRELPAGAVDLGLIHPYGSWQYVHYTDEIVSTQA
;
A
#
# COMPACT_ATOMS: atom_id res chain seq x y z
N MET A 1 -3.10 17.00 5.61
CA MET A 1 -2.22 16.63 6.74
C MET A 1 -1.43 15.41 6.30
N GLU A 2 -0.12 15.39 6.56
CA GLU A 2 0.71 14.23 6.23
C GLU A 2 0.41 13.05 7.15
N LYS A 3 0.21 11.89 6.54
CA LYS A 3 -0.03 10.59 7.17
C LYS A 3 0.90 9.55 6.57
N THR A 4 1.23 8.53 7.33
CA THR A 4 2.09 7.43 6.87
C THR A 4 1.28 6.14 6.76
N THR A 5 1.41 5.44 5.64
CA THR A 5 0.91 4.08 5.45
C THR A 5 2.07 3.16 5.06
N ILE A 6 1.92 1.87 5.32
CA ILE A 6 2.92 0.87 4.96
C ILE A 6 2.40 0.08 3.77
N LEU A 7 3.14 0.12 2.66
CA LEU A 7 2.90 -0.76 1.52
C LEU A 7 3.95 -1.86 1.52
N THR A 8 3.56 -3.12 1.33
CA THR A 8 4.55 -4.18 1.07
C THR A 8 4.55 -4.50 -0.40
N ALA A 9 5.73 -4.49 -0.98
CA ALA A 9 5.93 -5.03 -2.31
C ALA A 9 7.35 -5.57 -2.45
N ASN A 10 7.60 -6.13 -3.61
CA ASN A 10 8.94 -6.48 -4.01
C ASN A 10 9.80 -5.22 -4.20
N SER A 11 11.02 -5.21 -3.65
CA SER A 11 11.91 -4.04 -3.64
C SER A 11 12.64 -3.77 -4.95
N TYR A 12 12.59 -4.68 -5.93
CA TYR A 12 13.28 -4.51 -7.22
C TYR A 12 12.32 -4.38 -8.42
N GLY A 13 11.02 -4.17 -8.19
CA GLY A 13 10.08 -4.02 -9.29
C GLY A 13 8.63 -3.81 -8.84
N ALA A 14 8.41 -2.82 -7.98
CA ALA A 14 7.08 -2.45 -7.54
C ALA A 14 6.61 -1.16 -8.22
N GLN A 15 5.32 -1.08 -8.48
CA GLN A 15 4.69 0.16 -8.89
C GLN A 15 3.45 0.38 -8.03
N PHE A 16 3.36 1.56 -7.43
CA PHE A 16 2.25 2.00 -6.63
C PHE A 16 1.60 3.21 -7.29
N ASN A 17 0.30 3.38 -7.10
CA ASN A 17 -0.39 4.62 -7.42
C ASN A 17 -0.95 5.16 -6.12
N ILE A 18 -0.43 6.30 -5.68
CA ILE A 18 -0.60 6.78 -4.32
C ILE A 18 -1.23 8.18 -4.37
N PRO A 19 -2.44 8.35 -3.84
CA PRO A 19 -3.11 9.64 -3.75
C PRO A 19 -2.45 10.53 -2.72
N GLY A 20 -2.29 11.81 -3.03
CA GLY A 20 -1.65 12.77 -2.14
C GLY A 20 -0.20 12.40 -1.82
N PHE A 21 0.45 11.53 -2.61
CA PHE A 21 1.81 11.08 -2.35
C PHE A 21 2.75 12.25 -2.12
N VAL A 22 3.53 12.17 -1.04
CA VAL A 22 4.58 13.14 -0.72
C VAL A 22 5.94 12.50 -0.95
N ARG A 23 6.20 11.36 -0.30
CA ARG A 23 7.50 10.65 -0.34
C ARG A 23 7.37 9.24 0.22
N ILE A 24 8.40 8.44 0.03
CA ILE A 24 8.67 7.25 0.85
C ILE A 24 9.74 7.66 1.86
N ASP A 25 9.44 7.60 3.15
CA ASP A 25 10.35 8.00 4.23
C ASP A 25 11.36 6.91 4.57
N GLU A 26 10.91 5.66 4.55
CA GLU A 26 11.72 4.52 4.96
C GLU A 26 11.36 3.29 4.13
N MET A 27 12.34 2.42 3.95
CA MET A 27 12.14 1.06 3.46
C MET A 27 12.76 0.07 4.43
N ARG A 28 12.01 -0.98 4.76
CA ARG A 28 12.49 -2.10 5.57
C ARG A 28 12.33 -3.41 4.82
N GLN A 29 13.45 -4.10 4.58
CA GLN A 29 13.41 -5.44 4.01
C GLN A 29 12.76 -6.42 5.00
N THR A 30 11.80 -7.20 4.52
CA THR A 30 11.04 -8.15 5.34
C THR A 30 11.49 -9.60 5.16
N ASP A 31 12.13 -9.93 4.04
CA ASP A 31 12.68 -11.27 3.80
C ASP A 31 13.88 -11.26 2.85
N GLU A 32 14.54 -12.42 2.71
CA GLU A 32 15.70 -12.63 1.83
C GLU A 32 15.35 -12.63 0.33
N TYR A 33 14.06 -12.73 -0.03
CA TYR A 33 13.56 -12.76 -1.42
C TYR A 33 13.34 -11.35 -1.98
N GLY A 34 13.62 -10.33 -1.17
CA GLY A 34 13.58 -8.93 -1.53
C GLY A 34 12.20 -8.30 -1.40
N ASN A 35 11.29 -8.88 -0.61
CA ASN A 35 10.10 -8.15 -0.17
C ASN A 35 10.49 -7.08 0.86
N ALA A 36 9.81 -5.94 0.79
CA ALA A 36 10.05 -4.81 1.67
C ALA A 36 8.75 -4.09 2.03
N GLU A 37 8.73 -3.53 3.24
CA GLU A 37 7.79 -2.52 3.70
C GLU A 37 8.28 -1.13 3.27
N PHE A 38 7.40 -0.34 2.68
CA PHE A 38 7.62 1.04 2.27
C PHE A 38 6.74 1.94 3.14
N TYR A 39 7.38 2.82 3.91
CA TYR A 39 6.70 3.80 4.76
C TYR A 39 6.36 5.02 3.91
N VAL A 40 5.20 4.98 3.29
CA VAL A 40 4.72 5.98 2.35
C VAL A 40 4.05 7.11 3.11
N VAL A 41 4.52 8.34 2.90
CA VAL A 41 3.89 9.56 3.38
C VAL A 41 2.98 10.13 2.30
N PHE A 42 1.74 10.41 2.68
CA PHE A 42 0.74 11.06 1.83
C PHE A 42 0.04 12.21 2.56
N ASP A 43 -0.37 13.24 1.84
CA ASP A 43 -1.12 14.39 2.33
C ASP A 43 -2.61 14.20 2.03
N ASP A 44 -3.40 13.98 3.07
CA ASP A 44 -4.85 13.75 2.94
C ASP A 44 -5.65 14.98 2.46
N THR A 45 -5.01 16.15 2.34
CA THR A 45 -5.62 17.33 1.71
C THR A 45 -5.41 17.37 0.20
N LYS A 46 -4.57 16.47 -0.35
CA LYS A 46 -4.19 16.43 -1.78
C LYS A 46 -4.57 15.10 -2.44
N LEU A 47 -5.56 14.41 -1.90
CA LEU A 47 -5.93 13.08 -2.39
C LEU A 47 -6.35 13.06 -3.88
N GLY A 48 -6.84 14.18 -4.43
CA GLY A 48 -7.10 14.30 -5.88
C GLY A 48 -5.86 14.30 -6.79
N GLN A 49 -4.65 14.35 -6.23
CA GLN A 49 -3.37 14.30 -6.96
C GLN A 49 -2.75 12.92 -6.79
N VAL A 50 -2.81 12.09 -7.83
CA VAL A 50 -2.25 10.72 -7.78
C VAL A 50 -0.86 10.69 -8.39
N ALA A 51 0.12 10.19 -7.62
CA ALA A 51 1.45 9.90 -8.13
C ALA A 51 1.58 8.42 -8.45
N GLN A 52 2.18 8.12 -9.60
CA GLN A 52 2.75 6.82 -9.87
C GLN A 52 4.15 6.76 -9.25
N VAL A 53 4.34 5.81 -8.35
CA VAL A 53 5.60 5.58 -7.64
C VAL A 53 6.16 4.24 -8.10
N THR A 54 7.29 4.26 -8.81
CA THR A 54 7.97 3.05 -9.27
C THR A 54 9.19 2.81 -8.42
N VAL A 55 9.27 1.66 -7.77
CA VAL A 55 10.44 1.18 -7.05
C VAL A 55 11.27 0.32 -8.00
N SER A 56 12.55 0.65 -8.09
CA SER A 56 13.54 -0.07 -8.90
C SER A 56 14.77 -0.34 -8.06
N ASN A 57 15.52 -1.37 -8.45
CA ASN A 57 16.89 -1.52 -8.03
C ASN A 57 17.86 -0.90 -9.05
N SER A 58 19.00 -0.45 -8.55
CA SER A 58 20.25 -0.46 -9.30
C SER A 58 21.15 -1.51 -8.66
N ALA A 59 22.14 -2.02 -9.41
CA ALA A 59 23.13 -2.98 -8.92
C ALA A 59 23.95 -2.40 -7.74
N ASP A 60 25.18 -2.85 -7.51
CA ASP A 60 25.99 -2.39 -6.37
C ASP A 60 26.45 -0.90 -6.45
N VAL A 61 25.86 -0.13 -7.36
CA VAL A 61 26.14 1.28 -7.62
C VAL A 61 24.84 2.07 -7.49
N PRO A 62 24.82 3.23 -6.83
CA PRO A 62 23.65 4.08 -6.79
C PRO A 62 23.22 4.49 -8.21
N PRO A 63 21.92 4.74 -8.44
CA PRO A 63 21.43 5.12 -9.75
C PRO A 63 22.09 6.43 -10.21
N PRO A 64 22.47 6.55 -11.50
CA PRO A 64 23.21 7.72 -12.00
C PRO A 64 22.40 9.01 -11.82
N ALA A 65 23.10 10.09 -11.43
CA ALA A 65 22.53 11.43 -11.32
C ALA A 65 22.07 11.95 -12.70
N GLY A 66 21.01 12.77 -12.71
CA GLY A 66 20.50 13.40 -13.95
C GLY A 66 19.40 12.62 -14.69
N GLN A 67 18.92 11.50 -14.13
CA GLN A 67 17.71 10.83 -14.63
C GLN A 67 16.44 11.66 -14.33
N THR A 68 15.43 11.52 -15.19
CA THR A 68 14.12 12.16 -15.02
C THR A 68 13.01 11.10 -15.11
N PRO A 69 12.21 10.87 -14.06
CA PRO A 69 12.26 11.52 -12.74
C PRO A 69 13.58 11.24 -12.01
N PRO A 70 14.04 12.12 -11.11
CA PRO A 70 15.23 11.86 -10.32
C PRO A 70 14.99 10.65 -9.39
N PRO A 71 15.89 9.65 -9.36
CA PRO A 71 15.80 8.54 -8.43
C PRO A 71 16.02 9.02 -7.00
N ILE A 72 15.16 8.60 -6.09
CA ILE A 72 15.33 8.82 -4.66
C ILE A 72 15.75 7.50 -4.02
N VAL A 73 16.97 7.46 -3.48
CA VAL A 73 17.54 6.24 -2.90
C VAL A 73 16.92 5.98 -1.52
N LEU A 74 16.40 4.77 -1.31
CA LEU A 74 15.81 4.30 -0.05
C LEU A 74 16.81 3.55 0.82
N GLY A 75 17.87 3.02 0.22
CA GLY A 75 18.92 2.31 0.93
C GLY A 75 19.52 1.18 0.11
N LYS A 76 20.38 0.39 0.74
CA LYS A 76 21.06 -0.77 0.17
C LYS A 76 20.58 -2.03 0.88
N VAL A 77 20.16 -3.03 0.11
CA VAL A 77 19.58 -4.28 0.64
C VAL A 77 20.21 -5.50 -0.02
N HIS A 78 20.11 -6.65 0.62
CA HIS A 78 20.62 -7.91 0.09
C HIS A 78 19.49 -8.65 -0.63
N THR A 79 19.60 -8.81 -1.94
CA THR A 79 18.58 -9.44 -2.79
C THR A 79 19.07 -10.76 -3.38
N LEU A 80 18.18 -11.48 -4.07
CA LEU A 80 18.56 -12.62 -4.93
C LEU A 80 19.57 -12.16 -5.99
N GLY A 81 20.84 -12.52 -5.79
CA GLY A 81 21.95 -12.14 -6.68
C GLY A 81 22.95 -11.14 -6.09
N GLY A 82 22.74 -10.68 -4.85
CA GLY A 82 23.69 -9.86 -4.10
C GLY A 82 23.11 -8.53 -3.61
N TRP A 83 23.99 -7.60 -3.27
CA TRP A 83 23.60 -6.26 -2.81
C TRP A 83 23.06 -5.40 -3.94
N ALA A 84 21.99 -4.67 -3.65
CA ALA A 84 21.37 -3.73 -4.58
C ALA A 84 20.95 -2.45 -3.86
N TYR A 85 21.08 -1.31 -4.54
CA TYR A 85 20.47 -0.07 -4.08
C TYR A 85 19.02 -0.03 -4.53
N ILE A 86 18.12 0.23 -3.59
CA ILE A 86 16.71 0.45 -3.89
C ILE A 86 16.47 1.93 -4.00
N CYS A 87 15.75 2.31 -5.05
CA CYS A 87 15.34 3.68 -5.29
C CYS A 87 13.87 3.71 -5.75
N TYR A 88 13.24 4.86 -5.61
CA TYR A 88 11.95 5.10 -6.23
C TYR A 88 11.97 6.33 -7.13
N TYR A 89 11.06 6.31 -8.09
CA TYR A 89 10.73 7.42 -8.99
C TYR A 89 9.27 7.75 -8.78
N ALA A 90 8.94 9.03 -8.69
CA ALA A 90 7.56 9.48 -8.64
C ALA A 90 7.27 10.40 -9.82
N SER A 91 6.15 10.17 -10.48
CA SER A 91 5.62 11.02 -11.54
C SER A 91 4.10 11.15 -11.38
N PRO A 92 3.48 12.21 -11.91
CA PRO A 92 2.02 12.25 -12.00
C PRO A 92 1.50 11.01 -12.72
N ALA A 93 0.44 10.38 -12.19
CA ALA A 93 -0.16 9.23 -12.85
C ALA A 93 -0.70 9.64 -14.25
N PRO A 94 -0.47 8.84 -15.31
CA PRO A 94 -0.97 9.20 -16.64
C PRO A 94 -2.51 9.27 -16.68
N THR A 95 -3.06 10.29 -17.34
CA THR A 95 -4.51 10.58 -17.41
C THR A 95 -5.34 9.56 -18.18
N ASN A 96 -4.71 8.65 -18.93
CA ASN A 96 -5.38 7.83 -19.96
C ASN A 96 -5.55 6.37 -19.51
N TRP A 97 -5.58 6.14 -18.20
CA TRP A 97 -5.55 4.81 -17.63
C TRP A 97 -6.97 4.24 -17.50
N HIS A 98 -7.36 3.43 -18.47
CA HIS A 98 -8.56 2.61 -18.42
C HIS A 98 -8.15 1.20 -18.00
N ASN A 99 -8.50 0.73 -16.77
CA ASN A 99 -8.65 -0.69 -16.35
C ASN A 99 -8.77 -0.85 -14.80
N GLU A 100 -9.29 -1.99 -14.34
CA GLU A 100 -9.17 -2.43 -12.93
C GLU A 100 -7.75 -2.97 -12.64
N LYS A 101 -7.23 -2.70 -11.45
CA LYS A 101 -5.91 -3.10 -10.96
C LYS A 101 -5.99 -3.59 -9.53
N THR A 102 -4.99 -4.37 -9.10
CA THR A 102 -4.86 -4.84 -7.71
C THR A 102 -3.61 -4.23 -7.08
N MET A 103 -3.74 -3.65 -5.87
CA MET A 103 -2.61 -3.31 -5.00
C MET A 103 -2.60 -4.23 -3.77
N VAL A 104 -1.44 -4.43 -3.15
CA VAL A 104 -1.33 -5.16 -1.88
C VAL A 104 -0.99 -4.17 -0.77
N VAL A 105 -1.87 -4.03 0.20
CA VAL A 105 -1.64 -3.23 1.41
C VAL A 105 -1.30 -4.17 2.56
N THR A 106 -0.25 -3.86 3.31
CA THR A 106 0.14 -4.68 4.46
C THR A 106 0.10 -3.86 5.73
N GLY A 107 -0.45 -4.43 6.78
CA GLY A 107 -0.40 -3.82 8.09
C GLY A 107 -1.07 -4.68 9.14
N ARG A 108 -1.15 -4.16 10.36
CA ARG A 108 -1.83 -4.86 11.45
C ARG A 108 -3.33 -4.70 11.30
N ALA A 109 -4.05 -5.82 11.29
CA ALA A 109 -5.47 -5.82 10.98
C ALA A 109 -6.35 -5.04 11.97
N TYR A 110 -5.88 -4.69 13.18
CA TYR A 110 -6.70 -4.04 14.22
C TYR A 110 -6.71 -2.50 14.15
N ASN A 111 -5.92 -1.88 13.28
CA ASN A 111 -5.86 -0.41 13.12
C ASN A 111 -5.31 0.03 11.76
N LEU A 112 -5.58 -0.72 10.70
CA LEU A 112 -5.06 -0.43 9.37
C LEU A 112 -6.00 0.53 8.64
N GLU A 113 -5.51 1.72 8.31
CA GLU A 113 -6.23 2.72 7.51
C GLU A 113 -5.42 3.09 6.26
N PHE A 114 -6.10 3.17 5.11
CA PHE A 114 -5.51 3.63 3.86
C PHE A 114 -6.57 4.22 2.92
N TYR A 115 -6.12 4.97 1.91
CA TYR A 115 -6.99 5.68 0.97
C TYR A 115 -6.82 5.09 -0.43
N VAL A 116 -7.93 4.83 -1.12
CA VAL A 116 -7.94 4.21 -2.44
C VAL A 116 -8.89 4.95 -3.37
N PRO A 117 -8.40 5.60 -4.44
CA PRO A 117 -9.25 6.17 -5.48
C PRO A 117 -9.82 5.06 -6.34
N GLY A 118 -11.10 5.19 -6.68
CA GLY A 118 -11.82 4.20 -7.48
C GLY A 118 -11.81 2.83 -6.83
N PHE A 119 -11.80 2.76 -5.50
CA PHE A 119 -11.91 1.50 -4.77
C PHE A 119 -13.09 0.68 -5.31
N VAL A 120 -12.84 -0.61 -5.52
CA VAL A 120 -13.87 -1.56 -5.97
C VAL A 120 -14.16 -2.57 -4.86
N ALA A 121 -13.12 -3.24 -4.35
CA ALA A 121 -13.25 -4.24 -3.30
C ALA A 121 -11.88 -4.60 -2.69
N ILE A 122 -11.90 -5.31 -1.57
CA ILE A 122 -10.76 -6.15 -1.14
C ILE A 122 -11.10 -7.58 -1.54
N ASP A 123 -10.37 -8.14 -2.50
CA ASP A 123 -10.68 -9.47 -3.04
C ASP A 123 -10.11 -10.61 -2.15
N LYS A 124 -9.07 -10.32 -1.37
CA LYS A 124 -8.37 -11.33 -0.56
C LYS A 124 -7.66 -10.73 0.65
N ILE A 125 -7.64 -11.50 1.73
CA ILE A 125 -6.77 -11.30 2.90
C ILE A 125 -5.81 -12.48 3.08
N ARG A 126 -4.61 -12.21 3.60
CA ARG A 126 -3.64 -13.23 4.02
C ARG A 126 -2.90 -12.76 5.27
N GLN A 127 -2.99 -13.50 6.38
CA GLN A 127 -2.11 -13.28 7.52
C GLN A 127 -0.68 -13.72 7.16
N VAL A 128 0.31 -12.88 7.52
CA VAL A 128 1.72 -13.11 7.17
C VAL A 128 2.61 -13.38 8.38
N ASP A 129 2.16 -13.08 9.60
CA ASP A 129 2.87 -13.41 10.84
C ASP A 129 1.92 -13.79 11.98
N ASP A 130 2.46 -14.25 13.11
CA ASP A 130 1.70 -14.61 14.31
C ASP A 130 1.18 -13.40 15.11
N ARG A 131 1.55 -12.17 14.71
CA ARG A 131 1.19 -10.91 15.38
C ARG A 131 -0.05 -10.26 14.81
N GLY A 132 -0.61 -10.81 13.73
CA GLY A 132 -1.81 -10.28 13.08
C GLY A 132 -1.52 -9.27 11.98
N THR A 133 -0.30 -9.27 11.43
CA THR A 133 0.00 -8.57 10.19
C THR A 133 -0.69 -9.29 9.03
N VAL A 134 -1.39 -8.54 8.19
CA VAL A 134 -2.15 -9.05 7.05
C VAL A 134 -1.78 -8.33 5.77
N GLN A 135 -1.85 -9.06 4.65
CA GLN A 135 -1.84 -8.54 3.29
C GLN A 135 -3.28 -8.47 2.77
N LEU A 136 -3.68 -7.31 2.26
CA LEU A 136 -4.98 -7.03 1.66
C LEU A 136 -4.79 -6.79 0.17
N TYR A 137 -5.46 -7.59 -0.66
CA TYR A 137 -5.42 -7.46 -2.12
C TYR A 137 -6.58 -6.57 -2.55
N VAL A 138 -6.29 -5.28 -2.68
CA VAL A 138 -7.27 -4.24 -2.93
C VAL A 138 -7.41 -4.00 -4.43
N ARG A 139 -8.62 -4.22 -4.96
CA ARG A 139 -8.98 -3.90 -6.33
C ARG A 139 -9.50 -2.48 -6.45
N TYR A 140 -8.98 -1.77 -7.44
CA TYR A 140 -9.35 -0.38 -7.71
C TYR A 140 -9.44 -0.14 -9.22
N ASN A 141 -10.32 0.79 -9.60
CA ASN A 141 -10.56 1.21 -10.97
C ASN A 141 -9.85 2.56 -11.21
N THR A 142 -8.90 2.55 -12.15
CA THR A 142 -8.11 3.74 -12.48
C THR A 142 -8.89 4.83 -13.21
N THR A 143 -10.15 4.59 -13.60
CA THR A 143 -11.02 5.59 -14.24
C THR A 143 -11.95 6.28 -13.26
N ASN A 144 -12.30 5.66 -12.13
CA ASN A 144 -13.20 6.24 -11.12
C ASN A 144 -12.40 6.94 -10.00
N VAL A 145 -11.43 7.77 -10.37
CA VAL A 145 -10.59 8.50 -9.40
C VAL A 145 -11.32 9.68 -8.74
N THR A 146 -12.54 9.99 -9.19
CA THR A 146 -13.40 11.05 -8.62
C THR A 146 -13.90 10.70 -7.22
N GLN A 147 -13.93 9.42 -6.87
CA GLN A 147 -14.27 8.92 -5.54
C GLN A 147 -13.02 8.38 -4.86
N ILE A 148 -12.71 8.92 -3.69
CA ILE A 148 -11.60 8.44 -2.87
C ILE A 148 -12.18 7.82 -1.62
N HIS A 149 -11.86 6.56 -1.41
CA HIS A 149 -12.39 5.75 -0.32
C HIS A 149 -11.35 5.67 0.78
N ARG A 150 -11.75 6.02 2.01
CA ARG A 150 -11.01 5.71 3.23
C ARG A 150 -11.43 4.32 3.66
N ILE A 151 -10.49 3.39 3.59
CA ILE A 151 -10.68 2.00 4.01
C ILE A 151 -10.09 1.85 5.40
N SER A 152 -10.94 1.50 6.35
CA SER A 152 -10.53 1.20 7.73
C SER A 152 -10.74 -0.28 7.99
N VAL A 153 -9.65 -1.00 8.28
CA VAL A 153 -9.63 -2.43 8.57
C VAL A 153 -9.39 -2.61 10.05
N THR A 154 -10.26 -3.40 10.68
CA THR A 154 -10.21 -3.71 12.10
C THR A 154 -10.53 -5.19 12.35
N THR A 155 -10.25 -5.65 13.56
CA THR A 155 -10.59 -7.00 14.00
C THR A 155 -11.61 -6.98 15.11
N ILE A 156 -12.46 -8.02 15.15
CA ILE A 156 -13.37 -8.28 16.26
C ILE A 156 -13.24 -9.74 16.70
N GLY A 157 -13.30 -9.96 18.01
CA GLY A 157 -13.32 -11.28 18.61
C GLY A 157 -13.61 -11.17 20.12
N PRO A 158 -14.16 -12.23 20.74
CA PRO A 158 -14.46 -13.54 20.14
C PRO A 158 -15.77 -13.57 19.32
N ASP A 159 -16.64 -12.57 19.45
CA ASP A 159 -17.96 -12.55 18.78
C ASP A 159 -17.89 -11.90 17.39
N ARG A 160 -18.63 -12.46 16.42
CA ARG A 160 -18.71 -11.99 15.01
C ARG A 160 -19.81 -10.95 14.82
N GLU A 161 -19.94 -10.00 15.73
CA GLU A 161 -20.89 -8.89 15.53
C GLU A 161 -20.23 -7.80 14.70
N LEU A 162 -20.45 -7.84 13.39
CA LEU A 162 -19.91 -6.83 12.47
C LEU A 162 -20.69 -5.52 12.59
N PRO A 163 -20.01 -4.36 12.65
CA PRO A 163 -20.66 -3.06 12.56
C PRO A 163 -21.49 -2.91 11.28
N ALA A 164 -22.52 -2.07 11.32
CA ALA A 164 -23.30 -1.76 10.12
C ALA A 164 -22.40 -1.17 9.01
N GLY A 165 -22.54 -1.67 7.79
CA GLY A 165 -21.72 -1.25 6.64
C GLY A 165 -20.31 -1.85 6.61
N ALA A 166 -19.94 -2.70 7.57
CA ALA A 166 -18.70 -3.45 7.51
C ALA A 166 -18.81 -4.63 6.54
N VAL A 167 -17.72 -4.90 5.82
CA VAL A 167 -17.57 -6.05 4.94
C VAL A 167 -16.58 -7.03 5.57
N ASP A 168 -17.02 -8.28 5.72
CA ASP A 168 -16.19 -9.36 6.25
C ASP A 168 -15.07 -9.74 5.28
N LEU A 169 -13.84 -9.83 5.79
CA LEU A 169 -12.67 -10.27 5.05
C LEU A 169 -12.26 -11.70 5.41
N GLY A 170 -12.77 -12.25 6.51
CA GLY A 170 -12.48 -13.59 6.99
C GLY A 170 -11.80 -13.61 8.35
N LEU A 171 -11.05 -14.68 8.61
CA LEU A 171 -10.45 -14.97 9.91
C LEU A 171 -8.93 -14.90 9.87
N ILE A 172 -8.36 -14.40 10.95
CA ILE A 172 -6.93 -14.49 11.27
C ILE A 172 -6.74 -15.12 12.66
N HIS A 173 -5.55 -15.60 12.95
CA HIS A 173 -5.18 -16.23 14.22
C HIS A 173 -3.97 -15.53 14.88
N PRO A 174 -4.07 -14.25 15.25
CA PRO A 174 -3.00 -13.53 15.95
C PRO A 174 -2.89 -13.99 17.40
N TYR A 175 -1.66 -14.11 17.88
CA TYR A 175 -1.32 -14.42 19.28
C TYR A 175 -2.06 -15.64 19.85
N GLY A 176 -2.35 -16.63 19.02
CA GLY A 176 -3.07 -17.84 19.45
C GLY A 176 -4.58 -17.66 19.65
N SER A 177 -5.18 -16.58 19.14
CA SER A 177 -6.61 -16.31 19.24
C SER A 177 -7.21 -16.04 17.86
N TRP A 178 -8.38 -16.62 17.58
CA TRP A 178 -9.11 -16.35 16.34
C TRP A 178 -9.76 -14.96 16.41
N GLN A 179 -9.61 -14.18 15.34
CA GLN A 179 -10.23 -12.87 15.19
C GLN A 179 -10.82 -12.72 13.79
N TYR A 180 -12.02 -12.15 13.71
CA TYR A 180 -12.67 -11.80 12.44
C TYR A 180 -12.14 -10.45 11.98
N VAL A 181 -11.69 -10.39 10.73
CA VAL A 181 -11.23 -9.14 10.10
C VAL A 181 -12.36 -8.59 9.24
N HIS A 182 -12.61 -7.30 9.36
CA HIS A 182 -13.55 -6.61 8.49
C HIS A 182 -13.01 -5.25 8.09
N TYR A 183 -13.59 -4.67 7.06
CA TYR A 183 -13.33 -3.28 6.71
C TYR A 183 -14.62 -2.48 6.62
N THR A 184 -14.52 -1.19 6.90
CA THR A 184 -15.52 -0.18 6.55
C THR A 184 -14.98 0.69 5.43
N ASP A 185 -15.90 1.14 4.57
CA ASP A 185 -15.62 2.00 3.43
C ASP A 185 -16.35 3.33 3.59
N GLU A 186 -15.59 4.43 3.56
CA GLU A 186 -16.12 5.80 3.60
C GLU A 186 -15.59 6.61 2.41
N ILE A 187 -16.48 7.15 1.58
CA ILE A 187 -16.09 8.06 0.50
C ILE A 187 -15.76 9.43 1.12
N VAL A 188 -14.48 9.83 1.05
CA VAL A 188 -13.96 11.07 1.68
C VAL A 188 -13.73 12.20 0.69
N SER A 189 -13.79 11.95 -0.61
CA SER A 189 -13.89 13.02 -1.61
C SER A 189 -14.78 12.60 -2.75
N THR A 190 -15.67 13.51 -3.15
CA THR A 190 -16.29 13.53 -4.46
C THR A 190 -15.77 14.80 -5.13
N GLN A 191 -15.00 14.68 -6.21
CA GLN A 191 -14.78 15.87 -7.03
C GLN A 191 -16.10 16.22 -7.70
N ALA A 192 -16.58 17.43 -7.45
CA ALA A 192 -17.63 18.09 -8.23
C ALA A 192 -17.05 18.60 -9.55
#